data_AF-A0A0H2RR78-F1
#
_entry.id   AF-A0A0H2RR78-F1
#
_cell.length_a   1.000
_cell.length_b   1.000
_cell.length_c   1.000
_cell.angle_alpha   90.00
_cell.angle_beta   90.00
_cell.angle_gamma   90.00
#
_symmetry.space_group_name_H-M   'P 1'
#
loop_
_entity.id
_entity.type
_entity.pdbx_description
1 polymer ?
#
loop_
_entity_poly.entity_id
_entity_poly.type
_entity_poly.pdbx_seq_one_letter_code
_entity_poly.pdbx_strand_id
1 'polypeptide(L)'
;MRFVNLKEILAPVELEYTINGEEETDECLLKVIPVAGNLRLHDGRYTRVNATMHFGPKQNTADHGELHLVLHGSMFEGKNQSALLRFLCNHTVEEPSSIAFSSANDELRVFAWASRHACATRIGDVLPT
;
A
#
# COMPACT_ATOMS: atom_id res chain seq x y z
N MET A 1 -9.36 21.45 1.38
CA MET A 1 -9.37 20.01 1.72
C MET A 1 -10.83 19.57 1.79
N ARG A 2 -11.35 18.89 0.76
CA ARG A 2 -12.75 18.42 0.72
C ARG A 2 -12.84 17.04 1.36
N PHE A 3 -13.69 16.88 2.36
CA PHE A 3 -13.97 15.58 2.99
C PHE A 3 -15.03 14.86 2.16
N VAL A 4 -14.66 13.75 1.53
CA VAL A 4 -15.62 12.88 0.83
C VAL A 4 -16.25 11.95 1.86
N ASN A 5 -17.58 11.92 1.88
CA ASN A 5 -18.38 11.10 2.78
C ASN A 5 -18.32 9.64 2.29
N LEU A 6 -17.69 8.76 3.07
CA LEU A 6 -17.22 7.41 2.67
C LEU A 6 -18.30 6.30 2.68
N LYS A 7 -19.58 6.66 2.65
CA LYS A 7 -20.64 5.64 2.49
C LYS A 7 -20.70 5.25 1.02
N GLU A 8 -19.99 4.17 0.67
CA GLU A 8 -20.00 3.49 -0.63
C GLU A 8 -19.59 4.39 -1.82
N ILE A 9 -18.28 4.48 -2.06
CA ILE A 9 -17.77 5.06 -3.31
C ILE A 9 -17.68 3.93 -4.32
N LEU A 10 -18.83 3.59 -4.92
CA LEU A 10 -18.86 3.05 -6.28
C LEU A 10 -18.94 4.29 -7.19
N ALA A 11 -17.81 4.70 -7.72
CA ALA A 11 -17.77 5.75 -8.73
C ALA A 11 -17.71 5.08 -10.10
N PRO A 12 -18.61 5.42 -11.04
CA PRO A 12 -18.39 5.05 -12.44
C PRO A 12 -17.11 5.73 -12.89
N VAL A 13 -16.15 4.94 -13.37
CA VAL A 13 -14.94 5.43 -14.00
C VAL A 13 -14.94 4.91 -15.43
N GLU A 14 -14.94 5.84 -16.38
CA GLU A 14 -14.70 5.54 -17.78
C GLU A 14 -13.21 5.17 -17.92
N LEU A 15 -12.95 3.92 -18.31
CA LEU A 15 -11.60 3.49 -18.66
C LEU A 15 -11.47 3.54 -20.18
N GLU A 16 -10.64 4.44 -20.66
CA GLU A 16 -10.19 4.44 -22.05
C GLU A 16 -8.99 3.50 -22.17
N TYR A 17 -9.10 2.48 -23.00
CA TYR A 17 -7.99 1.58 -23.30
C TYR A 17 -8.01 1.16 -24.77
N THR A 18 -6.84 0.74 -25.28
CA THR A 18 -6.68 0.34 -26.69
C THR A 18 -6.48 -1.16 -26.78
N ILE A 19 -7.39 -1.88 -27.45
CA ILE A 19 -7.22 -3.29 -27.81
C ILE A 19 -7.04 -3.37 -29.32
N ASN A 20 -5.93 -3.95 -29.78
CA ASN A 20 -5.65 -4.17 -31.21
C ASN A 20 -5.74 -2.92 -32.11
N GLY A 21 -5.54 -1.72 -31.56
CA GLY A 21 -5.61 -0.46 -32.32
C GLY A 21 -7.00 0.16 -32.41
N GLU A 22 -8.01 -0.43 -31.77
CA GLU A 22 -9.33 0.17 -31.59
C GLU A 22 -9.44 0.76 -30.17
N GLU A 23 -9.94 1.98 -30.06
CA GLU A 23 -10.24 2.65 -28.80
C GLU A 23 -11.57 2.12 -28.27
N GLU A 24 -11.54 1.45 -27.12
CA GLU A 24 -12.73 0.93 -26.45
C GLU A 24 -12.93 1.70 -25.14
N THR A 25 -14.19 1.98 -24.82
CA THR A 25 -14.61 2.62 -23.57
C THR A 25 -15.47 1.64 -22.80
N ASP A 26 -15.04 1.28 -21.59
CA ASP A 26 -15.81 0.43 -20.69
C ASP A 26 -16.10 1.17 -19.38
N GLU A 27 -17.30 0.96 -18.86
CA GLU A 27 -17.73 1.53 -17.59
C GLU A 27 -17.30 0.58 -16.46
N CYS A 28 -16.17 0.88 -15.81
CA CYS A 28 -15.73 0.12 -14.66
C CYS A 28 -16.25 0.75 -13.37
N LEU A 29 -16.85 -0.07 -12.50
CA LEU A 29 -17.20 0.35 -11.15
C LEU A 29 -15.94 0.38 -10.28
N LEU A 30 -15.44 1.58 -9.99
CA LEU A 30 -14.32 1.76 -9.08
C LEU A 30 -14.77 1.44 -7.65
N LYS A 31 -14.28 0.33 -7.08
CA LYS A 31 -14.49 -0.03 -5.68
C LYS A 31 -13.39 0.58 -4.81
N VAL A 32 -13.73 1.60 -4.02
CA VAL A 32 -12.79 2.20 -3.05
C VAL A 32 -12.83 1.42 -1.74
N ILE A 33 -11.70 0.83 -1.35
CA ILE A 33 -11.54 0.14 -0.07
C ILE A 33 -10.65 1.00 0.83
N PRO A 34 -11.20 1.58 1.91
CA PRO A 34 -10.37 2.33 2.84
C PRO A 34 -9.46 1.36 3.59
N VAL A 35 -8.17 1.66 3.67
CA VAL A 35 -7.20 0.76 4.30
C VAL A 35 -6.66 1.30 5.63
N ALA A 36 -6.53 2.61 5.73
CA ALA A 36 -6.26 3.31 6.98
C ALA A 36 -6.86 4.71 6.90
N GLY A 37 -7.22 5.29 8.04
CA GLY A 37 -7.74 6.65 8.07
C GLY A 37 -8.65 6.93 9.24
N ASN A 38 -9.24 8.11 9.24
CA ASN A 38 -10.23 8.55 10.23
C ASN A 38 -11.65 8.20 9.73
N LEU A 39 -12.01 6.92 9.77
CA LEU A 39 -13.31 6.45 9.28
C LEU A 39 -14.36 6.53 10.37
N ARG A 40 -15.51 7.12 10.04
CA ARG A 40 -16.64 7.18 10.96
C ARG A 40 -17.31 5.81 11.05
N LEU A 41 -17.30 5.24 12.25
CA LEU A 41 -17.97 3.99 12.60
C LEU A 41 -19.48 4.21 12.77
N HIS A 42 -20.26 3.12 12.71
CA HIS A 42 -21.73 3.16 12.85
C HIS A 42 -22.20 3.73 14.19
N ASP A 43 -21.38 3.59 15.24
CA ASP A 43 -21.64 4.12 16.59
C ASP A 43 -21.20 5.59 16.76
N GLY A 44 -20.78 6.26 15.68
CA GLY A 44 -20.35 7.65 15.70
C GLY A 44 -18.90 7.87 16.16
N ARG A 45 -18.16 6.82 16.56
CA ARG A 45 -16.72 6.90 16.80
C ARG A 45 -15.96 7.01 15.49
N TYR A 46 -14.69 7.38 15.57
CA TYR A 46 -13.81 7.34 14.42
C TYR A 46 -12.67 6.35 14.64
N THR A 47 -12.30 5.63 13.58
CA THR A 47 -11.04 4.88 13.56
C THR A 47 -9.87 5.87 13.56
N ARG A 48 -8.70 5.43 14.01
CA ARG A 48 -7.46 6.21 13.89
C ARG A 48 -6.45 5.37 13.14
N VAL A 49 -5.63 6.03 12.32
CA VAL A 49 -4.48 5.37 11.70
C VAL A 49 -3.59 4.84 12.83
N ASN A 50 -3.32 3.54 12.78
CA ASN A 50 -2.34 2.90 13.64
C ASN A 50 -1.27 2.29 12.72
N ALA A 51 -0.04 2.77 12.84
CA ALA A 51 1.06 2.35 11.98
C ALA A 51 2.07 1.54 12.79
N THR A 52 2.44 0.37 12.28
CA THR A 52 3.51 -0.44 12.86
C THR A 52 4.62 -0.61 11.82
N MET A 53 5.87 -0.57 12.27
CA MET A 53 7.02 -0.72 11.38
C MET A 53 7.93 -1.80 11.94
N HIS A 54 8.35 -2.73 11.10
CA HIS A 54 9.25 -3.81 11.46
C HIS A 54 10.10 -4.23 10.26
N PHE A 55 11.11 -5.03 10.52
CA PHE A 55 11.91 -5.62 9.46
C PHE A 55 11.24 -6.89 8.95
N GLY A 56 11.15 -7.00 7.62
CA GLY A 56 10.81 -8.24 6.95
C GLY A 56 11.92 -9.28 7.06
N PRO A 57 11.64 -10.52 6.63
CA PRO A 57 12.65 -11.56 6.56
C PRO A 57 13.78 -11.14 5.61
N LYS A 58 15.04 -11.40 6.01
CA LYS A 58 16.18 -11.29 5.09
C LYS A 58 16.02 -12.39 4.04
N GLN A 59 15.91 -12.04 2.76
CA GLN A 59 15.81 -13.04 1.70
C GLN A 59 17.16 -13.73 1.43
N ASN A 60 18.27 -13.00 1.57
CA ASN A 60 19.64 -13.53 1.46
C ASN A 60 20.58 -12.93 2.51
N THR A 61 21.73 -13.55 2.76
CA THR A 61 22.76 -13.08 3.70
C THR A 61 23.41 -11.76 3.27
N ALA A 62 23.42 -11.47 1.97
CA ALA A 62 23.97 -10.25 1.37
C ALA A 62 22.92 -9.17 1.04
N ASP A 63 21.62 -9.49 1.15
CA ASP A 63 20.55 -8.55 0.81
C ASP A 63 20.20 -7.66 2.01
N HIS A 64 19.93 -6.38 1.72
CA HIS A 64 19.33 -5.47 2.68
C HIS A 64 17.97 -6.06 3.12
N GLY A 65 17.75 -6.15 4.44
CA GLY A 65 16.46 -6.62 4.95
C GLY A 65 15.35 -5.66 4.53
N GLU A 66 14.21 -6.21 4.08
CA GLU A 66 13.05 -5.39 3.71
C GLU A 66 12.55 -4.60 4.93
N LEU A 67 12.12 -3.36 4.72
CA LEU A 67 11.40 -2.59 5.74
C LEU A 67 9.90 -2.73 5.46
N HIS A 68 9.14 -3.16 6.46
CA HIS A 68 7.70 -3.37 6.37
C HIS A 68 7.00 -2.29 7.20
N LEU A 69 6.15 -1.51 6.56
CA LEU A 69 5.22 -0.57 7.21
C LEU A 69 3.81 -1.13 7.07
N VAL A 70 3.16 -1.41 8.19
CA VAL A 70 1.77 -1.84 8.21
C VAL A 70 0.89 -0.70 8.69
N LEU A 71 -0.09 -0.35 7.87
CA LEU A 71 -1.11 0.63 8.19
C LEU A 71 -2.38 -0.11 8.59
N HIS A 72 -2.86 0.17 9.80
CA HIS A 72 -4.09 -0.35 10.36
C HIS A 72 -5.08 0.78 10.64
N GLY A 73 -6.31 0.41 10.98
CA GLY A 73 -7.30 1.35 11.49
C GLY A 73 -8.39 1.70 10.47
N SER A 74 -8.76 0.74 9.63
CA SER A 74 -9.94 0.82 8.79
C SER A 74 -10.85 -0.39 8.99
N MET A 75 -12.13 -0.21 8.69
CA MET A 75 -13.09 -1.29 8.51
C MET A 75 -13.85 -1.09 7.20
N PHE A 76 -14.05 -2.18 6.47
CA PHE A 76 -14.83 -2.23 5.23
C PHE A 76 -15.65 -3.51 5.20
N GLU A 77 -16.96 -3.42 4.93
CA GLU A 77 -17.89 -4.56 4.94
C GLU A 77 -17.80 -5.41 6.23
N GLY A 78 -17.63 -4.76 7.37
CA GLY A 78 -17.52 -5.43 8.69
C GLY A 78 -16.20 -6.15 8.94
N LYS A 79 -15.24 -6.08 8.02
CA LYS A 79 -13.89 -6.65 8.16
C LYS A 79 -12.86 -5.56 8.42
N ASN A 80 -11.86 -5.86 9.25
CA ASN A 80 -10.72 -4.97 9.42
C ASN A 80 -9.91 -4.92 8.13
N GLN A 81 -9.48 -3.73 7.75
CA GLN A 81 -8.62 -3.53 6.59
C GLN A 81 -7.24 -3.05 7.04
N SER A 82 -6.19 -3.58 6.40
CA SER A 82 -4.79 -3.19 6.62
C SER A 82 -4.02 -3.15 5.31
N ALA A 83 -2.97 -2.33 5.26
CA ALA A 83 -2.04 -2.24 4.14
C ALA A 83 -0.64 -2.59 4.63
N LEU A 84 0.06 -3.47 3.92
CA LEU A 84 1.48 -3.69 4.09
C LEU A 84 2.23 -3.01 2.95
N LEU A 85 3.11 -2.07 3.28
CA LEU A 85 4.07 -1.47 2.36
C LEU A 85 5.43 -2.12 2.59
N ARG A 86 5.95 -2.81 1.58
CA ARG A 86 7.27 -3.43 1.56
C ARG A 86 8.24 -2.51 0.85
N PHE A 87 9.17 -1.93 1.57
CA PHE A 87 10.27 -1.17 0.98
C PHE A 87 11.39 -2.12 0.59
N LEU A 88 11.66 -2.17 -0.71
CA LEU A 88 12.66 -3.04 -1.32
C LEU A 88 13.87 -2.20 -1.68
N CYS A 89 15.05 -2.58 -1.20
CA CYS A 89 16.28 -1.96 -1.66
C CYS A 89 16.50 -2.27 -3.14
N ASN A 90 16.59 -1.23 -3.95
CA ASN A 90 17.02 -1.33 -5.32
C ASN A 90 17.97 -0.17 -5.64
N HIS A 91 19.27 -0.45 -5.80
CA HIS A 91 20.28 0.56 -6.10
C HIS A 91 20.18 1.12 -7.53
N THR A 92 19.52 0.41 -8.44
CA THR A 92 19.48 0.76 -9.87
C THR A 92 18.19 1.47 -10.27
N VAL A 93 17.22 1.63 -9.36
CA VAL A 93 15.97 2.33 -9.66
C VAL A 93 16.19 3.84 -9.77
N GLU A 94 15.58 4.44 -10.78
CA GLU A 94 15.51 5.89 -10.94
C GLU A 94 14.54 6.48 -9.90
N GLU A 95 14.85 7.67 -9.38
CA GLU A 95 14.04 8.33 -8.35
C GLU A 95 13.42 9.63 -8.90
N PRO A 96 12.16 9.96 -8.55
CA PRO A 96 11.29 9.23 -7.61
C PRO A 96 10.70 7.96 -8.23
N SER A 97 10.78 6.85 -7.49
CA SER A 97 10.10 5.62 -7.88
C SER A 97 8.66 5.57 -7.37
N SER A 98 7.87 4.66 -7.94
CA SER A 98 6.45 4.48 -7.60
C SER A 98 6.20 3.22 -6.78
N ILE A 99 5.18 3.28 -5.93
CA ILE A 99 4.64 2.12 -5.25
C ILE A 99 3.84 1.24 -6.23
N ALA A 100 4.04 -0.07 -6.15
CA ALA A 100 3.36 -1.06 -6.97
C ALA A 100 2.44 -1.92 -6.12
N PHE A 101 1.25 -2.21 -6.63
CA PHE A 101 0.40 -3.24 -6.06
C PHE A 101 1.05 -4.61 -6.25
N SER A 102 1.13 -5.41 -5.18
CA SER A 102 1.74 -6.73 -5.23
C SER A 102 0.70 -7.83 -5.14
N SER A 103 -0.11 -7.83 -4.08
CA SER A 103 -1.12 -8.85 -3.86
C SER A 103 -2.14 -8.38 -2.85
N ALA A 104 -3.23 -9.12 -2.71
CA ALA A 104 -4.16 -8.88 -1.65
C ALA A 104 -5.06 -10.06 -1.30
N ASN A 105 -5.58 -10.03 -0.09
CA ASN A 105 -6.72 -10.84 0.34
C ASN A 105 -7.83 -9.91 0.90
N ASP A 106 -8.86 -10.50 1.52
CA ASP A 106 -10.03 -9.78 2.03
C ASP A 106 -9.73 -8.72 3.10
N GLU A 107 -8.59 -8.80 3.80
CA GLU A 107 -8.26 -7.93 4.94
C GLU A 107 -6.94 -7.17 4.75
N LEU A 108 -6.04 -7.69 3.91
CA LEU A 108 -4.69 -7.17 3.74
C LEU A 108 -4.41 -6.85 2.26
N ARG A 109 -4.03 -5.61 1.98
CA ARG A 109 -3.50 -5.17 0.68
C ARG A 109 -1.98 -5.02 0.79
N VAL A 110 -1.24 -5.66 -0.10
CA VAL A 110 0.23 -5.65 -0.09
C VAL A 110 0.74 -4.82 -1.26
N PHE A 111 1.63 -3.90 -0.94
CA PHE A 111 2.29 -3.02 -1.88
C PHE A 111 3.81 -3.18 -1.76
N ALA A 112 4.50 -3.05 -2.89
CA ALA A 112 5.94 -3.09 -2.97
C ALA A 112 6.45 -1.73 -3.47
N TRP A 113 7.49 -1.21 -2.83
CA TRP A 113 8.12 0.04 -3.22
C TRP A 113 9.63 -0.16 -3.32
N ALA A 114 10.10 -0.36 -4.56
CA ALA A 114 11.53 -0.40 -4.85
C ALA A 114 12.10 1.02 -4.79
N SER A 115 13.06 1.28 -3.91
CA SER A 115 13.69 2.59 -3.78
C SER A 115 15.15 2.47 -3.34
N ARG A 116 15.98 3.41 -3.77
CA ARG A 116 17.36 3.56 -3.28
C ARG A 116 17.38 3.91 -1.78
N HIS A 117 16.33 4.57 -1.28
CA HIS A 117 16.21 4.95 0.13
C HIS A 117 16.01 3.75 1.07
N ALA A 118 15.61 2.58 0.54
CA ALA A 118 15.44 1.36 1.32
C ALA A 118 16.76 0.59 1.54
N CYS A 119 17.87 1.01 0.92
CA CYS A 119 19.17 0.34 0.96
C CYS A 119 20.03 0.69 2.20
N ALA A 120 19.42 1.13 3.29
CA ALA A 120 20.15 1.45 4.51
C ALA A 120 20.84 0.19 5.08
N THR A 121 22.09 0.36 5.54
CA THR A 121 22.85 -0.70 6.20
C THR A 121 22.70 -0.53 7.72
N ARG A 122 22.48 -1.62 8.46
CA ARG A 122 22.32 -1.56 9.91
C ARG A 122 23.67 -1.22 10.56
N ILE A 123 23.66 -0.28 11.50
CA ILE A 123 24.86 0.08 12.29
C ILE A 123 25.41 -1.15 13.06
N GLY A 124 24.57 -2.14 13.38
CA GLY A 124 24.99 -3.39 14.03
C GLY A 124 25.38 -4.55 13.09
N ASP A 125 25.18 -4.42 11.77
CA ASP A 125 25.64 -5.42 10.80
C ASP A 125 27.10 -5.12 10.32
N VAL A 126 27.68 -4.00 10.77
CA VAL A 126 29.09 -3.66 10.55
C VAL A 126 29.92 -4.36 11.63
N LEU A 127 30.69 -5.37 11.23
CA LEU A 127 31.75 -5.92 12.09
C LEU A 127 32.73 -4.79 12.43
N PRO A 128 33.08 -4.58 13.72
CA PRO A 128 34.10 -3.61 14.07
C PRO A 128 35.42 -4.00 13.40
N THR A 129 35.97 -3.09 12.59
CA THR A 129 37.31 -3.18 12.00
C THR A 129 38.39 -3.01 13.05
#